data_AF-A0A519TPQ7-F1
#
_entry.id   AF-A0A519TPQ7-F1
#
_cell.length_a   1.000
_cell.length_b   1.000
_cell.length_c   1.000
_cell.angle_alpha   90.00
_cell.angle_beta   90.00
_cell.angle_gamma   90.00
#
_symmetry.space_group_name_H-M   'P 1'
#
loop_
_entity.id
_entity.type
_entity.pdbx_description
1 polymer ?
#
loop_
_entity_poly.entity_id
_entity_poly.type
_entity_poly.pdbx_seq_one_letter_code
_entity_poly.pdbx_strand_id
1 'polypeptide(L)'
;MTRSFWTQFAALVLASFAVLFGLRSALGPGVIHPLAPYVLGGLLAVTLLTYWLTAHFVARSADNFMGAYFGGVVLRLLLSLVLILVYLYRGGAQEGKGTWAFLGVFFVSYFLGAGFEIWAIFSNLRPFSKKQV
;
A
#
# COMPACT_ATOMS: atom_id res chain seq x y z
N MET A 1 1.90 -1.40 -18.16
CA MET A 1 0.73 -1.62 -17.29
C MET A 1 -0.46 -1.98 -18.14
N THR A 2 -1.20 -3.03 -17.78
CA THR A 2 -2.40 -3.48 -18.52
C THR A 2 -3.65 -2.70 -18.07
N ARG A 3 -4.68 -2.65 -18.93
CA ARG A 3 -5.95 -1.98 -18.62
C ARG A 3 -6.67 -2.59 -17.40
N SER A 4 -6.52 -3.91 -17.20
CA SER A 4 -7.06 -4.64 -16.04
C SER A 4 -6.42 -4.22 -14.71
N PHE A 5 -5.12 -3.87 -14.72
CA PHE A 5 -4.44 -3.41 -13.52
C PHE A 5 -5.01 -2.06 -13.06
N TRP A 6 -5.22 -1.13 -13.98
CA TRP A 6 -5.77 0.19 -13.66
C TRP A 6 -7.19 0.12 -13.08
N THR A 7 -8.06 -0.75 -13.61
CA THR A 7 -9.40 -0.94 -13.05
C THR A 7 -9.36 -1.57 -11.67
N GLN A 8 -8.50 -2.56 -11.43
CA GLN A 8 -8.35 -3.21 -10.12
C GLN A 8 -7.73 -2.27 -9.08
N PHE A 9 -6.72 -1.50 -9.47
CA PHE A 9 -6.11 -0.50 -8.62
C PHE A 9 -7.11 0.62 -8.29
N ALA A 10 -7.84 1.13 -9.28
CA ALA A 10 -8.90 2.13 -9.04
C ALA A 10 -10.01 1.58 -8.13
N ALA A 11 -10.42 0.32 -8.31
CA ALA A 11 -11.39 -0.33 -7.44
C ALA A 11 -10.87 -0.46 -6.01
N LEU A 12 -9.60 -0.85 -5.82
CA LEU A 12 -8.95 -0.90 -4.51
C LEU A 12 -8.91 0.48 -3.86
N VAL A 13 -8.48 1.52 -4.59
CA VAL A 13 -8.43 2.90 -4.11
C VAL A 13 -9.82 3.36 -3.68
N LEU A 14 -10.82 3.22 -4.54
CA LEU A 14 -12.20 3.63 -4.25
C LEU A 14 -12.79 2.86 -3.07
N ALA A 15 -12.62 1.54 -3.03
CA ALA A 15 -13.10 0.73 -1.91
C ALA A 15 -12.41 1.12 -0.59
N SER A 16 -11.10 1.33 -0.61
CA SER A 16 -10.33 1.69 0.59
C SER A 16 -10.73 3.08 1.10
N PHE A 17 -10.90 4.06 0.21
CA PHE A 17 -11.40 5.38 0.58
C PHE A 17 -12.87 5.35 1.03
N ALA A 18 -13.72 4.56 0.39
CA ALA A 18 -15.12 4.42 0.78
C ALA A 18 -15.27 3.81 2.17
N VAL A 19 -14.50 2.75 2.47
CA VAL A 19 -14.47 2.13 3.81
C VAL A 19 -13.92 3.12 4.84
N LEU A 20 -12.85 3.85 4.53
CA LEU A 20 -12.26 4.83 5.44
C LEU A 20 -13.21 6.01 5.73
N PHE A 21 -13.89 6.54 4.71
CA PHE A 21 -14.90 7.59 4.88
C PHE A 21 -16.16 7.09 5.58
N GLY A 22 -16.63 5.88 5.26
CA GLY A 22 -17.76 5.25 5.92
C GLY A 22 -17.50 5.05 7.40
N LEU A 23 -16.36 4.46 7.76
CA LEU A 23 -15.92 4.31 9.14
C LEU A 23 -15.80 5.69 9.82
N ARG A 24 -15.31 6.72 9.11
CA ARG A 24 -15.14 8.09 9.67
C ARG A 24 -16.49 8.73 9.99
N SER A 25 -17.48 8.52 9.12
CA SER A 25 -18.85 8.99 9.36
C SER A 25 -19.54 8.27 10.52
N ALA A 26 -19.25 6.98 10.72
CA ALA A 26 -19.88 6.17 11.76
C ALA A 26 -19.25 6.32 13.15
N LEU A 27 -17.91 6.46 13.23
CA LEU A 27 -17.15 6.40 14.49
C LEU A 27 -16.62 7.77 14.95
N GLY A 28 -16.74 8.80 14.10
CA GLY A 28 -16.31 10.17 14.40
C GLY A 28 -14.78 10.35 14.49
N PRO A 29 -14.31 11.61 14.66
CA PRO A 29 -12.89 11.96 14.67
C PRO A 29 -12.10 11.43 15.88
N GLY A 30 -12.77 10.88 16.90
CA GLY A 30 -12.12 10.25 18.05
C GLY A 30 -11.56 8.86 17.78
N VAL A 31 -12.01 8.19 16.71
CA VAL A 31 -11.60 6.82 16.35
C VAL A 31 -10.84 6.77 15.02
N ILE A 32 -11.05 7.76 14.14
CA ILE A 32 -10.33 7.85 12.87
C ILE A 32 -9.51 9.13 12.83
N HIS A 33 -8.20 8.93 12.80
CA HIS A 33 -7.25 10.02 12.81
C HIS A 33 -7.46 10.94 11.59
N PRO A 34 -7.40 12.27 11.73
CA PRO A 34 -7.53 13.21 10.60
C PRO A 34 -6.51 12.96 9.49
N LEU A 35 -5.34 12.41 9.83
CA LEU A 35 -4.28 12.05 8.89
C LEU A 35 -4.49 10.71 8.16
N ALA A 36 -5.51 9.94 8.53
CA ALA A 36 -5.83 8.64 7.94
C ALA A 36 -5.90 8.64 6.40
N PRO A 37 -6.53 9.64 5.73
CA PRO A 37 -6.59 9.68 4.27
C PRO A 37 -5.22 9.88 3.62
N TYR A 38 -4.33 10.65 4.28
CA TYR A 38 -2.98 10.92 3.77
C TYR A 38 -2.08 9.69 3.89
N VAL A 39 -2.21 8.92 4.98
CA VAL A 39 -1.50 7.65 5.17
C VAL A 39 -1.94 6.62 4.13
N LEU A 40 -3.25 6.47 3.95
CA LEU A 40 -3.83 5.55 2.97
C LEU A 40 -3.42 5.94 1.55
N GLY A 41 -3.54 7.22 1.20
CA GLY A 41 -3.10 7.75 -0.09
C GLY A 41 -1.59 7.55 -0.32
N GLY A 42 -0.76 7.80 0.70
CA GLY A 42 0.67 7.57 0.66
C GLY A 42 1.01 6.10 0.40
N LEU A 43 0.42 5.16 1.14
CA LEU A 43 0.65 3.72 0.95
C LEU A 43 0.15 3.21 -0.41
N LEU A 44 -0.98 3.74 -0.90
CA LEU A 44 -1.47 3.43 -2.25
C LEU A 44 -0.53 3.98 -3.34
N ALA A 45 0.00 5.19 -3.17
CA ALA A 45 0.99 5.76 -4.08
C ALA A 45 2.29 4.95 -4.08
N VAL A 46 2.75 4.48 -2.91
CA VAL A 46 3.90 3.58 -2.80
C VAL A 46 3.63 2.27 -3.53
N THR A 47 2.45 1.68 -3.34
CA THR A 47 2.05 0.44 -4.03
C THR A 47 2.05 0.61 -5.55
N LEU A 48 1.62 1.77 -6.05
CA LEU A 48 1.68 2.09 -7.47
C LEU A 48 3.12 2.24 -7.96
N LEU A 49 3.97 2.91 -7.18
CA LEU A 49 5.39 3.13 -7.48
C LEU A 49 6.18 1.82 -7.50
N THR A 50 6.01 0.97 -6.50
CA THR A 50 6.71 -0.33 -6.42
C THR A 50 6.27 -1.26 -7.53
N TYR A 51 4.97 -1.28 -7.87
CA TYR A 51 4.50 -2.02 -9.03
C TYR A 51 5.03 -1.45 -10.35
N TRP A 52 5.07 -0.13 -10.51
CA TRP A 52 5.63 0.52 -11.70
C TRP A 52 7.12 0.20 -11.85
N LEU A 53 7.90 0.30 -10.78
CA LEU A 53 9.31 -0.11 -10.75
C LEU A 53 9.45 -1.57 -11.13
N THR A 54 8.68 -2.47 -10.51
CA THR A 54 8.70 -3.90 -10.80
C THR A 54 8.41 -4.16 -12.28
N ALA A 55 7.35 -3.57 -12.83
CA ALA A 55 7.01 -3.71 -14.24
C ALA A 55 8.10 -3.14 -15.17
N HIS A 56 8.74 -2.03 -14.80
CA HIS A 56 9.81 -1.42 -15.59
C HIS A 56 11.10 -2.26 -15.59
N PHE A 57 11.49 -2.80 -14.44
CA PHE A 57 12.70 -3.64 -14.31
C PHE A 57 12.51 -5.02 -14.95
N VAL A 58 11.34 -5.64 -14.78
CA VAL A 58 11.00 -6.93 -15.41
C VAL A 58 10.94 -6.83 -16.93
N ALA A 59 10.49 -5.69 -17.46
CA ALA A 59 10.51 -5.45 -18.91
C ALA A 59 11.92 -5.39 -19.51
N ARG A 60 12.96 -5.09 -18.70
CA ARG A 60 14.36 -5.09 -19.14
C ARG A 60 15.05 -6.44 -18.98
N SER A 61 14.76 -7.18 -17.91
CA SER A 61 15.27 -8.55 -17.72
C SER A 61 14.42 -9.30 -16.68
N ALA A 62 14.02 -10.53 -17.01
CA ALA A 62 13.25 -11.38 -16.11
C ALA A 62 14.03 -11.78 -14.85
N ASP A 63 15.38 -11.83 -14.92
CA ASP A 63 16.24 -12.14 -13.76
C ASP A 63 16.20 -11.04 -12.68
N ASN A 64 15.86 -9.81 -13.06
CA ASN A 64 15.74 -8.70 -12.12
C ASN A 64 14.41 -8.70 -11.34
N PHE A 65 13.53 -9.68 -11.58
CA PHE A 65 12.24 -9.78 -10.90
C PHE A 65 12.40 -9.85 -9.38
N MET A 66 13.28 -10.72 -8.87
CA MET A 66 13.53 -10.84 -7.43
C MET A 66 14.07 -9.52 -6.85
N GLY A 67 15.04 -8.89 -7.51
CA GLY A 67 15.61 -7.62 -7.07
C GLY A 67 14.58 -6.50 -7.01
N ALA A 68 13.69 -6.41 -8.00
CA ALA A 68 12.65 -5.41 -8.03
C ALA A 68 11.55 -5.66 -6.97
N TYR A 69 11.19 -6.92 -6.71
CA TYR A 69 10.25 -7.29 -5.64
C TYR A 69 10.81 -6.98 -4.26
N PHE A 70 12.02 -7.46 -3.94
CA PHE A 70 12.66 -7.17 -2.66
C PHE A 70 12.92 -5.67 -2.51
N GLY A 71 13.32 -4.98 -3.56
CA GLY A 71 13.43 -3.52 -3.58
C GLY A 71 12.10 -2.82 -3.26
N GLY A 72 10.99 -3.30 -3.82
CA GLY A 72 9.65 -2.80 -3.52
C GLY A 72 9.25 -3.02 -2.06
N VAL A 73 9.46 -4.22 -1.53
CA VAL A 73 9.21 -4.55 -0.12
C VAL A 73 10.06 -3.70 0.82
N VAL A 74 11.36 -3.53 0.52
CA VAL A 74 12.27 -2.70 1.31
C VAL A 74 11.86 -1.23 1.25
N LEU A 75 11.58 -0.69 0.07
CA LEU A 75 11.13 0.69 -0.11
C LEU A 75 9.86 0.96 0.70
N ARG A 76 8.92 0.02 0.64
CA ARG A 76 7.67 0.05 1.39
C ARG A 76 7.90 0.02 2.90
N LEU A 77 8.79 -0.85 3.40
CA LEU A 77 9.14 -0.91 4.81
C LEU A 77 9.82 0.38 5.28
N LEU A 78 10.73 0.94 4.49
CA LEU A 78 11.38 2.22 4.79
C LEU A 78 10.38 3.37 4.82
N LEU A 79 9.49 3.47 3.84
CA LEU A 79 8.47 4.53 3.79
C LEU A 79 7.44 4.38 4.91
N SER A 80 7.07 3.14 5.24
CA SER A 80 6.24 2.79 6.39
C SER A 80 6.88 3.25 7.69
N LEU A 81 8.18 3.00 7.86
CA LEU A 81 8.96 3.43 9.03
C LEU A 81 9.06 4.96 9.10
N VAL A 82 9.35 5.62 7.97
CA VAL A 82 9.40 7.10 7.89
C VAL A 82 8.06 7.71 8.26
N LEU A 83 6.94 7.17 7.77
CA LEU A 83 5.59 7.65 8.13
C LEU A 83 5.33 7.56 9.64
N ILE A 84 5.70 6.44 10.26
CA ILE A 84 5.57 6.25 11.72
C ILE A 84 6.48 7.23 12.47
N LEU A 85 7.75 7.37 12.06
CA LEU A 85 8.68 8.30 12.69
C LEU A 85 8.20 9.75 12.58
N VAL A 86 7.74 10.19 11.41
CA VAL A 86 7.20 11.54 11.20
C VAL A 86 5.97 11.77 12.08
N TYR A 87 5.10 10.77 12.22
CA TYR A 87 3.94 10.86 13.10
C TYR A 87 4.36 10.98 14.58
N LEU A 88 5.29 10.14 15.05
CA LEU A 88 5.81 10.20 16.41
C LEU A 88 6.52 11.53 16.69
N TYR A 89 7.33 12.02 15.73
CA TYR A 89 8.07 13.28 15.85
C TYR A 89 7.15 14.52 15.87
N ARG A 90 6.02 14.48 15.17
CA ARG A 90 5.00 15.55 15.19
C ARG A 90 4.17 15.60 16.47
N GLY A 91 4.46 14.78 17.47
CA GLY A 91 3.74 14.75 18.74
C GLY A 91 2.63 13.70 18.80
N GLY A 92 2.52 12.81 17.81
CA GLY A 92 1.55 11.70 17.83
C GLY A 92 1.73 10.73 19.00
N ALA A 93 2.89 10.76 19.68
CA ALA A 93 3.13 10.02 20.92
C ALA A 93 2.35 10.58 22.13
N GLN A 94 1.90 11.84 22.07
CA GLN A 94 1.16 12.51 23.17
C GLN A 94 -0.36 12.45 22.99
N GLU A 95 -0.88 12.00 21.84
CA GLU A 95 -2.32 11.95 21.53
C GLU A 95 -3.07 10.78 22.20
N GLY A 96 -2.36 9.82 22.81
CA GLY A 96 -2.94 8.69 23.55
C GLY A 96 -3.84 7.81 22.68
N LYS A 97 -5.15 8.14 22.62
CA LYS A 97 -6.15 7.43 21.79
C LYS A 97 -5.96 7.66 20.29
N GLY A 98 -5.43 8.82 19.88
CA GLY A 98 -5.16 9.14 18.48
C GLY A 98 -4.09 8.24 17.85
N THR A 99 -3.11 7.81 18.65
CA THR A 99 -2.03 6.91 18.24
C THR A 99 -2.57 5.54 17.82
N TRP A 100 -3.51 4.98 18.59
CA TRP A 100 -4.13 3.68 18.27
C TRP A 100 -5.00 3.74 17.00
N ALA A 101 -5.73 4.85 16.83
CA ALA A 101 -6.49 5.13 15.60
C ALA A 101 -5.59 5.22 14.37
N PHE A 102 -4.46 5.93 14.48
CA PHE A 102 -3.46 6.03 13.42
C PHE A 102 -2.84 4.66 13.10
N LEU A 103 -2.43 3.92 14.14
CA LEU A 103 -1.81 2.61 13.98
C LEU A 103 -2.76 1.61 13.31
N GLY A 104 -4.04 1.61 13.68
CA GLY A 104 -5.06 0.76 13.08
C GLY A 104 -5.25 1.05 11.59
N VAL A 105 -5.43 2.31 11.22
CA VAL A 105 -5.53 2.70 9.79
C VAL A 105 -4.26 2.34 9.04
N PHE A 106 -3.10 2.62 9.61
CA PHE A 106 -1.82 2.29 9.01
C PHE A 106 -1.70 0.79 8.75
N PHE A 107 -2.05 -0.05 9.73
CA PHE A 107 -1.93 -1.49 9.63
C PHE A 107 -2.88 -2.06 8.56
N VAL A 108 -4.13 -1.63 8.55
CA VAL A 108 -5.12 -2.05 7.54
C VAL A 108 -4.70 -1.61 6.14
N SER A 109 -4.28 -0.35 5.99
CA SER A 109 -3.82 0.20 4.70
C SER A 109 -2.56 -0.53 4.20
N TYR A 110 -1.65 -0.86 5.12
CA TYR A 110 -0.48 -1.65 4.82
C TYR A 110 -0.89 -3.05 4.35
N PHE A 111 -1.74 -3.77 5.08
CA PHE A 111 -2.16 -5.11 4.65
C PHE A 111 -2.85 -5.10 3.29
N LEU A 112 -3.72 -4.13 3.02
CA LEU A 112 -4.38 -3.96 1.72
C LEU A 112 -3.36 -3.74 0.59
N GLY A 113 -2.43 -2.79 0.78
CA GLY A 113 -1.38 -2.54 -0.21
C GLY A 113 -0.47 -3.75 -0.42
N ALA A 114 -0.15 -4.50 0.64
CA ALA A 114 0.76 -5.66 0.56
C ALA A 114 0.11 -6.83 -0.15
N GLY A 115 -1.14 -7.13 0.23
CA GLY A 115 -1.94 -8.15 -0.42
C GLY A 115 -2.14 -7.86 -1.90
N PHE A 116 -2.44 -6.61 -2.25
CA PHE A 116 -2.59 -6.21 -3.65
C PHE A 116 -1.29 -6.34 -4.44
N GLU A 117 -0.16 -5.88 -3.88
CA GLU A 117 1.16 -5.97 -4.52
C GLU A 117 1.53 -7.43 -4.82
N ILE A 118 1.40 -8.33 -3.84
CA ILE A 118 1.64 -9.76 -4.00
C ILE A 118 0.71 -10.33 -5.07
N TRP A 119 -0.59 -10.04 -5.00
CA TRP A 119 -1.59 -10.56 -5.94
C TRP A 119 -1.37 -10.05 -7.39
N ALA A 120 -1.05 -8.78 -7.55
CA ALA A 120 -0.80 -8.15 -8.85
C ALA A 120 0.48 -8.69 -9.51
N ILE A 121 1.47 -9.06 -8.68
CA ILE A 121 2.68 -9.74 -9.12
C ILE A 121 2.40 -11.19 -9.52
N PHE A 122 1.73 -11.95 -8.66
CA PHE A 122 1.39 -13.35 -8.94
C PHE A 122 0.54 -13.50 -10.19
N SER A 123 -0.44 -12.61 -10.41
CA SER A 123 -1.27 -12.62 -11.62
C SER A 123 -0.48 -12.34 -12.90
N ASN A 124 0.55 -11.50 -12.85
CA ASN A 124 1.48 -11.26 -13.95
C ASN A 124 2.52 -12.39 -14.16
N LEU A 125 2.87 -13.13 -13.10
CA LEU A 125 3.79 -14.28 -13.17
C LEU A 125 3.10 -15.60 -13.58
N ARG A 126 1.79 -15.73 -13.33
CA ARG A 126 0.99 -16.92 -13.67
C ARG A 126 1.13 -17.40 -15.14
N PRO A 127 1.26 -16.52 -16.15
CA PRO A 127 1.51 -16.92 -17.53
C PRO A 127 2.92 -17.50 -17.76
N PHE A 128 3.92 -17.07 -16.99
CA PHE A 128 5.31 -17.53 -17.17
C PHE A 128 5.53 -18.95 -16.62
N SER A 129 4.89 -19.30 -15.49
CA SER A 129 4.97 -20.65 -14.91
C SER A 129 4.32 -21.73 -15.79
N LYS A 130 3.31 -21.39 -16.59
CA LYS A 130 2.67 -22.34 -17.53
C LYS A 130 3.55 -22.72 -18.73
N LYS A 131 4.63 -22.00 -19.00
CA LYS A 131 5.52 -22.28 -20.13
C LYS A 131 6.66 -23.25 -19.78
N GLN A 132 6.76 -23.69 -18.53
CA GLN A 132 7.82 -24.56 -18.02
C GLN A 132 7.37 -26.01 -17.73
N VAL A 133 6.20 -26.42 -18.20
CA VAL A 133 5.74 -27.83 -18.15
C VAL A 133 5.25 -28.27 -19.52
#